data_AF-A0A0B2P6E6-F1
#
_entry.id   AF-A0A0B2P6E6-F1
#
_cell.length_a   1.000
_cell.length_b   1.000
_cell.length_c   1.000
_cell.angle_alpha   90.00
_cell.angle_beta   90.00
_cell.angle_gamma   90.00
#
_symmetry.space_group_name_H-M   'P 1'
#
loop_
_entity.id
_entity.type
_entity.pdbx_description
1 polymer ?
#
loop_
_entity_poly.entity_id
_entity_poly.type
_entity_poly.pdbx_seq_one_letter_code
_entity_poly.pdbx_strand_id
1 'polypeptide(L)'
;MSSNSNLLCWNTNSSFEMRRLYNKSSVPLENLAVGDTHVCATAVGDGTVRCWRTGDTFRNPSGSDQFASISSGSGFSCGILKNGSKVRCWGDTNVAQQIENSFGNMSMLSLVAGGSNICGLNSTGFLVCSGQLDFPRGGAFEYSGLALGAEHGCAIRGSNGWVVCWGGNGQFSVNNVTEGVSFEVIVSGSNFVCGLTTNNLKVVCWGPGWSNYSNSSRFELPLPRVLPGPCVSFSCAECGSYVDSQTLCSGSGNICKPMTCRPQTTAPPPLLPTTSIIMRRQRSGTSSTKHPDRAEEFTLAELAAATDNFSHENKIGAGSFGVVYKGKLTDGREVAIKRGETGSKMKKFQEKESAFESELAFLSRLHHKHLVGLVGFCEEKDERLLVYEYMKNGALYDHLHAKNNVEKESSVLNNWKMRIKIALDASRGIEYLHNYAVPSIIHRDIKSSNILLDATWTARVSDFGLSLMSPEPDRDHRPMKAAGTVGYIDPEYYGLNVLTAKSDVYGLGVVLLELLTGKRAIFKYGEDGGTPLSVVDFAVPAILAGELVKILDPRVGPPDVNEAEAVELVAYTAIHCVNLEGKDRPTMADIVANLERALAICESSHDSTSSGTISVVSE
;
A
#
# COMPACT_ATOMS: atom_id res chain seq x y z
N MET A 1 -22.37 16.83 -22.45
CA MET A 1 -22.95 18.12 -22.91
C MET A 1 -24.42 17.94 -23.30
N SER A 2 -25.33 18.83 -22.88
CA SER A 2 -26.76 18.76 -23.26
C SER A 2 -26.98 19.20 -24.72
N SER A 3 -28.15 18.89 -25.29
CA SER A 3 -28.53 18.99 -26.71
C SER A 3 -28.39 20.38 -27.38
N ASN A 4 -28.02 21.43 -26.64
CA ASN A 4 -27.80 22.80 -27.14
C ASN A 4 -26.37 23.34 -26.88
N SER A 5 -25.39 22.47 -26.62
CA SER A 5 -24.02 22.89 -26.30
C SER A 5 -23.19 23.11 -27.57
N ASN A 6 -22.60 24.29 -27.73
CA ASN A 6 -21.59 24.54 -28.75
C ASN A 6 -20.20 24.19 -28.20
N LEU A 7 -19.44 23.36 -28.91
CA LEU A 7 -18.01 23.19 -28.65
C LEU A 7 -17.25 24.30 -29.38
N LEU A 8 -16.60 25.18 -28.62
CA LEU A 8 -15.79 26.29 -29.14
C LEU A 8 -14.33 26.04 -28.79
N CYS A 9 -13.44 26.20 -29.77
CA CYS A 9 -11.99 26.25 -29.55
C CYS A 9 -11.45 27.60 -29.98
N TRP A 10 -10.31 27.98 -29.40
CA TRP A 10 -9.63 29.23 -29.70
C TRP A 10 -8.32 28.97 -30.43
N ASN A 11 -8.00 29.82 -31.41
CA ASN A 11 -6.67 29.86 -32.02
C ASN A 11 -5.86 30.99 -31.37
N THR A 12 -4.65 30.68 -30.90
CA THR A 12 -3.78 31.59 -30.15
C THR A 12 -3.02 32.59 -31.02
N ASN A 13 -3.19 32.57 -32.35
CA ASN A 13 -2.40 33.40 -33.26
C ASN A 13 -2.68 34.92 -33.21
N SER A 14 -3.59 35.44 -32.37
CA SER A 14 -3.56 36.84 -31.83
C SER A 14 -4.88 37.34 -31.22
N SER A 15 -6.04 36.71 -31.45
CA SER A 15 -7.34 37.29 -31.04
C SER A 15 -8.30 36.38 -30.27
N PHE A 16 -7.88 35.15 -29.89
CA PHE A 16 -8.80 34.14 -29.29
C PHE A 16 -10.13 34.08 -30.06
N GLU A 17 -10.04 33.99 -31.39
CA GLU A 17 -11.24 33.89 -32.22
C GLU A 17 -11.91 32.54 -31.98
N MET A 18 -13.16 32.55 -31.47
CA MET A 18 -13.93 31.34 -31.20
C MET A 18 -14.31 30.64 -32.51
N ARG A 19 -13.95 29.37 -32.65
CA ARG A 19 -14.39 28.51 -33.76
C ARG A 19 -15.26 27.37 -33.25
N ARG A 20 -16.44 27.21 -33.87
CA ARG A 20 -17.38 26.12 -33.56
C ARG A 20 -16.92 24.81 -34.18
N LEU A 21 -16.66 23.80 -33.36
CA LEU A 21 -16.21 22.47 -33.78
C LEU A 21 -17.35 21.49 -34.01
N TYR A 22 -18.45 21.63 -33.27
CA TYR A 22 -19.59 20.72 -33.34
C TYR A 22 -20.91 21.52 -33.31
N ASN A 23 -21.82 21.16 -34.21
CA ASN A 23 -23.16 21.72 -34.30
C ASN A 23 -24.11 20.61 -34.79
N LYS A 24 -24.60 19.76 -33.88
CA LYS A 24 -25.70 18.85 -34.19
C LYS A 24 -26.47 18.44 -32.94
N SER A 25 -27.80 18.56 -33.02
CA SER A 25 -28.76 18.43 -31.93
C SER A 25 -29.10 17.00 -31.51
N SER A 26 -28.60 15.97 -32.21
CA SER A 26 -29.11 14.60 -32.03
C SER A 26 -28.25 13.67 -31.17
N VAL A 27 -26.94 13.92 -31.02
CA VAL A 27 -26.07 13.03 -30.22
C VAL A 27 -25.23 13.84 -29.23
N PRO A 28 -25.49 13.70 -27.91
CA PRO A 28 -24.68 14.32 -26.87
C PRO A 28 -23.29 13.67 -26.79
N LEU A 29 -22.28 14.48 -26.46
CA LEU A 29 -20.87 14.07 -26.37
C LEU A 29 -20.32 14.19 -24.94
N GLU A 30 -19.33 13.35 -24.63
CA GLU A 30 -18.53 13.30 -23.39
C GLU A 30 -17.05 12.96 -23.71
N ASN A 31 -16.18 12.97 -22.68
CA ASN A 31 -14.74 12.66 -22.76
C ASN A 31 -14.02 13.35 -23.94
N LEU A 32 -13.99 14.68 -23.93
CA LEU A 32 -13.29 15.45 -24.95
C LEU A 32 -11.76 15.26 -24.81
N ALA A 33 -11.09 14.85 -25.89
CA ALA A 33 -9.65 14.70 -25.96
C ALA A 33 -9.08 15.55 -27.10
N VAL A 34 -8.20 16.49 -26.76
CA VAL A 34 -7.59 17.45 -27.69
C VAL A 34 -6.14 17.04 -27.93
N GLY A 35 -5.79 16.69 -29.17
CA GLY A 35 -4.42 16.49 -29.60
C GLY A 35 -3.91 17.72 -30.36
N ASP A 36 -2.68 17.64 -30.87
CA ASP A 36 -2.04 18.76 -31.59
C ASP A 36 -2.77 19.12 -32.88
N THR A 37 -3.22 18.10 -33.64
CA THR A 37 -3.79 18.28 -34.98
C THR A 37 -5.29 18.00 -35.03
N HIS A 38 -5.83 17.23 -34.08
CA HIS A 38 -7.20 16.74 -34.10
C HIS A 38 -7.87 16.84 -32.72
N VAL A 39 -9.20 16.76 -32.73
CA VAL A 39 -10.01 16.73 -31.51
C VAL A 39 -10.95 15.55 -31.60
N CYS A 40 -11.06 14.74 -30.54
CA CYS A 40 -11.98 13.60 -30.46
C CYS A 40 -12.90 13.72 -29.24
N ALA A 41 -14.07 13.10 -29.31
CA ALA A 41 -14.99 12.93 -28.18
C ALA A 41 -15.77 11.62 -28.32
N THR A 42 -16.28 11.08 -27.22
CA THR A 42 -17.18 9.91 -27.24
C THR A 42 -18.63 10.35 -27.22
N ALA A 43 -19.51 9.60 -27.89
CA ALA A 43 -20.95 9.76 -27.74
C ALA A 43 -21.41 9.22 -26.38
N VAL A 44 -22.26 9.98 -25.70
CA VAL A 44 -22.82 9.58 -24.41
C VAL A 44 -23.66 8.32 -24.59
N GLY A 45 -23.47 7.35 -23.70
CA GLY A 45 -24.21 6.08 -23.70
C GLY A 45 -23.47 4.96 -24.42
N ASP A 46 -23.28 5.04 -25.73
CA ASP A 46 -22.63 3.95 -26.50
C ASP A 46 -21.10 4.02 -26.49
N GLY A 47 -20.48 5.19 -26.29
CA GLY A 47 -19.01 5.33 -26.24
C GLY A 47 -18.33 5.35 -27.62
N THR A 48 -19.09 5.58 -28.69
CA THR A 48 -18.55 5.68 -30.05
C THR A 48 -17.74 6.96 -30.22
N VAL A 49 -16.54 6.86 -30.79
CA VAL A 49 -15.65 8.01 -30.99
C VAL A 49 -16.03 8.82 -32.23
N ARG A 50 -15.95 10.14 -32.11
CA ARG A 50 -16.03 11.10 -33.22
C ARG A 50 -14.84 12.04 -33.15
N CYS A 51 -14.14 12.19 -34.26
CA CYS A 51 -12.98 13.08 -34.38
C CYS A 51 -13.20 14.16 -35.44
N TRP A 52 -12.63 15.33 -35.20
CA TRP A 52 -12.68 16.52 -36.05
C TRP A 52 -11.28 17.07 -36.29
N ARG A 53 -11.13 17.83 -37.39
CA ARG A 53 -9.83 18.41 -37.83
C ARG A 53 -8.77 17.35 -38.15
N THR A 54 -9.21 16.13 -38.45
CA THR A 54 -8.35 15.04 -38.88
C THR A 54 -7.76 15.33 -40.26
N GLY A 55 -6.44 15.17 -40.42
CA GLY A 55 -5.81 15.16 -41.74
C GLY A 55 -6.12 13.87 -42.50
N ASP A 56 -5.75 13.82 -43.78
CA ASP A 56 -6.05 12.68 -44.68
C ASP A 56 -5.45 11.33 -44.22
N THR A 57 -4.40 11.38 -43.39
CA THR A 57 -3.69 10.20 -42.88
C THR A 57 -4.30 9.65 -41.58
N PHE A 58 -5.20 10.38 -40.92
CA PHE A 58 -5.74 10.00 -39.62
C PHE A 58 -6.88 8.99 -39.76
N ARG A 59 -6.69 7.78 -39.24
CA ARG A 59 -7.70 6.71 -39.31
C ARG A 59 -8.50 6.63 -38.02
N ASN A 60 -9.83 6.69 -38.13
CA ASN A 60 -10.76 6.50 -37.03
C ASN A 60 -10.79 5.03 -36.56
N PRO A 61 -11.17 4.77 -35.29
CA PRO A 61 -11.29 3.40 -34.77
C PRO A 61 -12.45 2.65 -35.42
N SER A 62 -12.52 1.34 -35.22
CA SER A 62 -13.55 0.51 -35.83
C SER A 62 -14.92 0.87 -35.27
N GLY A 63 -15.98 0.80 -36.09
CA GLY A 63 -17.34 1.16 -35.66
C GLY A 63 -17.92 0.29 -34.53
N SER A 64 -17.28 -0.83 -34.19
CA SER A 64 -17.63 -1.69 -33.06
C SER A 64 -16.98 -1.29 -31.73
N ASP A 65 -15.95 -0.44 -31.75
CA ASP A 65 -15.17 -0.12 -30.56
C ASP A 65 -15.91 0.91 -29.70
N GLN A 66 -16.15 0.55 -28.43
CA GLN A 66 -16.83 1.39 -27.45
C GLN A 66 -15.88 1.76 -26.31
N PHE A 67 -15.71 3.05 -26.08
CA PHE A 67 -14.71 3.57 -25.15
C PHE A 67 -15.34 4.14 -23.88
N ALA A 68 -14.73 3.85 -22.74
CA ALA A 68 -15.06 4.42 -21.44
C ALA A 68 -14.40 5.79 -21.24
N SER A 69 -13.18 5.96 -21.76
CA SER A 69 -12.41 7.20 -21.74
C SER A 69 -11.46 7.25 -22.92
N ILE A 70 -11.07 8.46 -23.34
CA ILE A 70 -10.14 8.68 -24.45
C ILE A 70 -9.14 9.78 -24.13
N SER A 71 -7.97 9.73 -24.75
CA SER A 71 -6.92 10.74 -24.68
C SER A 71 -6.23 10.87 -26.04
N SER A 72 -5.76 12.07 -26.37
CA SER A 72 -5.23 12.41 -27.70
C SER A 72 -3.83 13.00 -27.58
N GLY A 73 -2.89 12.49 -28.37
CA GLY A 73 -1.53 13.01 -28.48
C GLY A 73 -1.26 13.63 -29.86
N SER A 74 0.00 13.68 -30.25
CA SER A 74 0.41 14.21 -31.56
C SER A 74 0.16 13.18 -32.67
N GLY A 75 -0.96 13.32 -33.39
CA GLY A 75 -1.31 12.48 -34.54
C GLY A 75 -1.90 11.11 -34.19
N PHE A 76 -2.05 10.77 -32.91
CA PHE A 76 -2.70 9.55 -32.44
C PHE A 76 -3.72 9.85 -31.33
N SER A 77 -4.62 8.90 -31.08
CA SER A 77 -5.50 8.88 -29.91
C SER A 77 -5.56 7.47 -29.37
N CYS A 78 -5.76 7.34 -28.07
CA CYS A 78 -5.99 6.07 -27.41
C CYS A 78 -7.18 6.17 -26.48
N GLY A 79 -7.80 5.06 -26.19
CA GLY A 79 -8.88 4.98 -25.22
C GLY A 79 -8.93 3.64 -24.51
N ILE A 80 -9.62 3.65 -23.38
CA ILE A 80 -9.90 2.44 -22.61
C ILE A 80 -11.24 1.89 -23.10
N LEU A 81 -11.25 0.64 -23.57
CA LEU A 81 -12.47 -0.03 -24.00
C LEU A 81 -13.40 -0.29 -22.82
N LYS A 82 -14.72 -0.10 -23.01
CA LYS A 82 -15.73 -0.43 -21.99
C LYS A 82 -15.73 -1.92 -21.62
N ASN A 83 -15.41 -2.77 -22.59
CA ASN A 83 -15.36 -4.22 -22.40
C ASN A 83 -13.91 -4.65 -22.16
N GLY A 84 -13.59 -5.00 -20.91
CA GLY A 84 -12.28 -5.54 -20.52
C GLY A 84 -11.18 -4.51 -20.23
N SER A 85 -11.50 -3.21 -20.22
CA SER A 85 -10.59 -2.11 -19.81
C SER A 85 -9.23 -2.10 -20.53
N LYS A 86 -9.16 -2.65 -21.75
CA LYS A 86 -7.94 -2.69 -22.56
C LYS A 86 -7.73 -1.36 -23.29
N VAL A 87 -6.46 -1.04 -23.55
CA VAL A 87 -6.08 0.12 -24.37
C VAL A 87 -6.29 -0.20 -25.83
N ARG A 88 -6.88 0.74 -26.57
CA ARG A 88 -6.94 0.71 -28.03
C ARG A 88 -6.61 2.08 -28.60
N CYS A 89 -5.74 2.11 -29.60
CA CYS A 89 -5.20 3.32 -30.20
C CYS A 89 -5.51 3.41 -31.70
N TRP A 90 -5.64 4.64 -32.21
CA TRP A 90 -5.93 4.94 -33.61
C TRP A 90 -5.28 6.28 -34.02
N GLY A 91 -5.35 6.62 -35.31
CA GLY A 91 -4.65 7.77 -35.91
C GLY A 91 -3.51 7.34 -36.83
N ASP A 92 -2.32 7.91 -36.65
CA ASP A 92 -1.10 7.45 -37.34
C ASP A 92 -0.81 5.99 -36.96
N THR A 93 -0.90 5.11 -37.94
CA THR A 93 -0.85 3.65 -37.72
C THR A 93 0.47 3.19 -37.13
N ASN A 94 1.59 3.86 -37.40
CA ASN A 94 2.90 3.44 -36.88
C ASN A 94 2.99 3.72 -35.38
N VAL A 95 2.62 4.94 -34.96
CA VAL A 95 2.68 5.37 -33.56
C VAL A 95 1.60 4.69 -32.74
N ALA A 96 0.35 4.69 -33.23
CA ALA A 96 -0.78 4.10 -32.52
C ALA A 96 -0.58 2.60 -32.27
N GLN A 97 -0.07 1.84 -33.25
CA GLN A 97 0.12 0.40 -33.10
C GLN A 97 1.29 0.06 -32.18
N GLN A 98 2.39 0.83 -32.22
CA GLN A 98 3.49 0.66 -31.26
C GLN A 98 3.02 0.90 -29.83
N ILE A 99 2.25 1.96 -29.62
CA ILE A 99 1.69 2.30 -28.31
C ILE A 99 0.71 1.21 -27.84
N GLU A 100 -0.25 0.80 -28.67
CA GLU A 100 -1.21 -0.25 -28.30
C GLU A 100 -0.51 -1.56 -27.90
N ASN A 101 0.48 -1.98 -28.69
CA ASN A 101 1.24 -3.20 -28.42
C ASN A 101 2.04 -3.14 -27.11
N SER A 102 2.49 -1.95 -26.70
CA SER A 102 3.26 -1.77 -25.46
C SER A 102 2.44 -2.06 -24.20
N PHE A 103 1.12 -1.78 -24.23
CA PHE A 103 0.21 -2.10 -23.13
C PHE A 103 -0.26 -3.56 -23.17
N GLY A 104 -0.24 -4.19 -24.36
CA GLY A 104 -0.59 -5.59 -24.54
C GLY A 104 -2.02 -5.91 -24.03
N ASN A 105 -2.12 -6.84 -23.09
CA ASN A 105 -3.40 -7.23 -22.48
C ASN A 105 -3.68 -6.55 -21.13
N MET A 106 -2.93 -5.50 -20.78
CA MET A 106 -3.07 -4.83 -19.49
C MET A 106 -4.40 -4.07 -19.37
N SER A 107 -5.06 -4.23 -18.22
CA SER A 107 -6.26 -3.49 -17.86
C SER A 107 -5.88 -2.12 -17.32
N MET A 108 -6.45 -1.06 -17.91
CA MET A 108 -6.15 0.33 -17.55
C MET A 108 -7.34 1.02 -16.88
N LEU A 109 -7.05 1.82 -15.85
CA LEU A 109 -7.99 2.68 -15.14
C LEU A 109 -8.03 4.09 -15.73
N SER A 110 -6.88 4.62 -16.11
CA SER A 110 -6.75 5.96 -16.71
C SER A 110 -5.69 6.00 -17.79
N LEU A 111 -5.81 6.94 -18.73
CA LEU A 111 -4.83 7.20 -19.78
C LEU A 111 -4.73 8.71 -20.02
N VAL A 112 -3.51 9.19 -20.20
CA VAL A 112 -3.17 10.56 -20.55
C VAL A 112 -2.12 10.51 -21.64
N ALA A 113 -2.45 11.04 -22.81
CA ALA A 113 -1.54 11.21 -23.92
C ALA A 113 -0.90 12.61 -23.87
N GLY A 114 0.39 12.67 -24.17
CA GLY A 114 1.15 13.89 -24.46
C GLY A 114 1.60 13.89 -25.91
N GLY A 115 2.78 14.47 -26.19
CA GLY A 115 3.33 14.57 -27.56
C GLY A 115 3.37 13.22 -28.29
N SER A 116 4.42 12.44 -28.08
CA SER A 116 4.55 11.06 -28.61
C SER A 116 4.45 9.99 -27.52
N ASN A 117 4.10 10.41 -26.30
CA ASN A 117 4.11 9.57 -25.11
C ASN A 117 2.69 9.42 -24.56
N ILE A 118 2.43 8.29 -23.92
CA ILE A 118 1.19 8.06 -23.20
C ILE A 118 1.50 7.36 -21.88
N CYS A 119 0.86 7.82 -20.81
CA CYS A 119 0.94 7.15 -19.52
C CYS A 119 -0.45 6.98 -18.95
N GLY A 120 -0.60 6.06 -18.00
CA GLY A 120 -1.85 5.81 -17.34
C GLY A 120 -1.66 5.03 -16.07
N LEU A 121 -2.72 4.93 -15.27
CA LEU A 121 -2.77 3.99 -14.17
C LEU A 121 -3.42 2.69 -14.65
N ASN A 122 -2.80 1.55 -14.37
CA ASN A 122 -3.45 0.27 -14.60
C ASN A 122 -4.56 0.01 -13.55
N SER A 123 -5.33 -1.07 -13.69
CA SER A 123 -6.40 -1.41 -12.71
C SER A 123 -5.87 -1.61 -11.29
N THR A 124 -4.61 -2.04 -11.16
CA THR A 124 -3.90 -2.19 -9.88
C THR A 124 -3.21 -0.91 -9.41
N GLY A 125 -3.40 0.22 -10.10
CA GLY A 125 -2.94 1.55 -9.69
C GLY A 125 -1.50 1.90 -10.00
N PHE A 126 -0.77 1.09 -10.76
CA PHE A 126 0.60 1.41 -11.19
C PHE A 126 0.61 2.41 -12.34
N LEU A 127 1.56 3.34 -12.29
CA LEU A 127 1.90 4.17 -13.42
C LEU A 127 2.59 3.31 -14.50
N VAL A 128 1.94 3.22 -15.66
CA VAL A 128 2.44 2.51 -16.84
C VAL A 128 2.53 3.51 -17.97
N CYS A 129 3.68 3.57 -18.62
CA CYS A 129 3.98 4.52 -19.67
C CYS A 129 4.50 3.81 -20.91
N SER A 130 4.17 4.36 -22.06
CA SER A 130 4.71 3.99 -23.37
C SER A 130 5.24 5.22 -24.07
N GLY A 131 6.47 5.12 -24.58
CA GLY A 131 7.16 6.20 -25.28
C GLY A 131 8.64 6.26 -24.93
N GLN A 132 9.27 7.41 -25.18
CA GLN A 132 10.71 7.64 -24.95
C GLN A 132 11.01 8.33 -23.62
N LEU A 133 9.98 8.66 -22.83
CA LEU A 133 10.13 9.30 -21.53
C LEU A 133 10.43 8.28 -20.43
N ASP A 134 11.57 8.43 -19.77
CA ASP A 134 11.86 7.77 -18.50
C ASP A 134 10.91 8.29 -17.42
N PHE A 135 10.23 7.38 -16.74
CA PHE A 135 9.22 7.69 -15.72
C PHE A 135 9.61 7.09 -14.36
N PRO A 136 9.19 7.71 -13.24
CA PRO A 136 9.47 7.19 -11.92
C PRO A 136 8.73 5.87 -11.69
N ARG A 137 9.45 4.84 -11.24
CA ARG A 137 8.84 3.61 -10.74
C ARG A 137 8.26 3.91 -9.37
N GLY A 138 6.93 3.95 -9.29
CA GLY A 138 6.18 4.29 -8.10
C GLY A 138 5.38 3.13 -7.51
N GLY A 139 4.85 3.36 -6.32
CA GLY A 139 3.90 2.47 -5.64
C GLY A 139 2.54 2.40 -6.33
N ALA A 140 1.74 1.38 -6.00
CA ALA A 140 0.36 1.29 -6.44
C ALA A 140 -0.43 2.48 -5.88
N PHE A 141 -1.19 3.17 -6.74
CA PHE A 141 -1.97 4.36 -6.36
C PHE A 141 -1.14 5.48 -5.71
N GLU A 142 0.17 5.52 -5.96
CA GLU A 142 1.00 6.64 -5.53
C GLU A 142 0.51 7.95 -6.15
N TYR A 143 -0.01 7.88 -7.38
CA TYR A 143 -0.46 9.03 -8.14
C TYR A 143 -1.98 9.04 -8.33
N SER A 144 -2.58 10.23 -8.23
CA SER A 144 -4.03 10.44 -8.40
C SER A 144 -4.41 11.20 -9.68
N GLY A 145 -3.45 11.87 -10.31
CA GLY A 145 -3.63 12.60 -11.57
C GLY A 145 -2.32 12.68 -12.36
N LEU A 146 -2.42 12.71 -13.69
CA LEU A 146 -1.28 12.71 -14.61
C LEU A 146 -1.46 13.81 -15.65
N ALA A 147 -0.35 14.40 -16.09
CA ALA A 147 -0.29 15.34 -17.20
C ALA A 147 0.97 15.10 -18.02
N LEU A 148 0.86 14.99 -19.34
CA LEU A 148 1.99 14.72 -20.23
C LEU A 148 2.15 15.84 -21.26
N GLY A 149 3.37 16.34 -21.38
CA GLY A 149 3.78 17.25 -22.45
C GLY A 149 4.53 16.53 -23.56
N ALA A 150 5.35 17.28 -24.32
CA ALA A 150 6.14 16.71 -25.41
C ALA A 150 7.30 15.83 -24.88
N GLU A 151 8.08 16.38 -23.94
CA GLU A 151 9.29 15.77 -23.38
C GLU A 151 9.28 15.73 -21.85
N HIS A 152 8.11 15.82 -21.24
CA HIS A 152 7.96 15.75 -19.78
C HIS A 152 6.63 15.11 -19.39
N GLY A 153 6.59 14.56 -18.19
CA GLY A 153 5.38 14.12 -17.52
C GLY A 153 5.35 14.65 -16.10
N CYS A 154 4.15 14.90 -15.59
CA CYS A 154 3.92 15.29 -14.21
C CYS A 154 2.78 14.48 -13.62
N ALA A 155 2.86 14.23 -12.32
CA ALA A 155 1.85 13.50 -11.57
C ALA A 155 1.54 14.19 -10.24
N ILE A 156 0.28 14.11 -9.81
CA ILE A 156 -0.15 14.49 -8.47
C ILE A 156 0.01 13.27 -7.56
N ARG A 157 0.76 13.40 -6.46
CA ARG A 157 0.85 12.39 -5.42
C ARG A 157 -0.45 12.29 -4.63
N GLY A 158 -0.99 11.09 -4.50
CA GLY A 158 -2.24 10.83 -3.78
C GLY A 158 -2.15 11.11 -2.27
N SER A 159 -0.96 11.05 -1.67
CA SER A 159 -0.77 11.23 -0.22
C SER A 159 -0.90 12.68 0.25
N ASN A 160 -0.46 13.64 -0.56
CA ASN A 160 -0.36 15.04 -0.15
C ASN A 160 -0.81 16.05 -1.23
N GLY A 161 -1.19 15.58 -2.42
CA GLY A 161 -1.61 16.43 -3.54
C GLY A 161 -0.46 17.20 -4.22
N TRP A 162 0.80 16.92 -3.87
CA TRP A 162 1.95 17.61 -4.46
C TRP A 162 2.25 17.07 -5.86
N VAL A 163 2.85 17.92 -6.69
CA VAL A 163 3.19 17.56 -8.06
C VAL A 163 4.65 17.11 -8.16
N VAL A 164 4.87 15.97 -8.79
CA VAL A 164 6.20 15.47 -9.17
C VAL A 164 6.29 15.46 -10.69
N CYS A 165 7.33 16.05 -11.25
CA CYS A 165 7.58 16.07 -12.68
C CYS A 165 8.88 15.33 -13.04
N TRP A 166 8.89 14.72 -14.22
CA TRP A 166 10.03 14.01 -14.80
C TRP A 166 10.18 14.36 -16.28
N GLY A 167 11.37 14.09 -16.83
CA GLY A 167 11.74 14.55 -18.17
C GLY A 167 12.10 16.04 -18.22
N GLY A 168 12.32 16.56 -19.42
CA GLY A 168 12.56 17.99 -19.65
C GLY A 168 13.77 18.56 -18.89
N ASN A 169 14.79 17.73 -18.62
CA ASN A 169 15.99 18.09 -17.86
C ASN A 169 15.71 18.75 -16.49
N GLY A 170 14.59 18.39 -15.84
CA GLY A 170 14.23 18.89 -14.51
C GLY A 170 13.64 20.31 -14.49
N GLN A 171 13.42 20.93 -15.66
CA GLN A 171 12.90 22.32 -15.74
C GLN A 171 11.43 22.48 -15.33
N PHE A 172 10.73 21.37 -15.07
CA PHE A 172 9.32 21.34 -14.68
C PHE A 172 9.10 21.17 -13.17
N SER A 173 10.17 20.92 -12.42
CA SER A 173 10.15 20.85 -10.94
C SER A 173 10.62 22.18 -10.38
N VAL A 174 9.67 23.09 -10.12
CA VAL A 174 9.95 24.47 -9.68
C VAL A 174 9.58 24.61 -8.21
N ASN A 175 10.57 24.64 -7.31
CA ASN A 175 10.34 24.61 -5.85
C ASN A 175 9.30 25.64 -5.38
N ASN A 176 9.30 26.87 -5.90
CA ASN A 176 8.34 27.91 -5.50
C ASN A 176 6.89 27.69 -5.98
N VAL A 177 6.63 26.65 -6.77
CA VAL A 177 5.31 26.33 -7.38
C VAL A 177 4.87 24.91 -7.07
N THR A 178 5.79 23.95 -7.05
CA THR A 178 5.49 22.52 -6.90
C THR A 178 5.75 22.00 -5.48
N GLU A 179 6.59 22.66 -4.69
CA GLU A 179 6.93 22.23 -3.33
C GLU A 179 5.95 22.84 -2.31
N GLY A 180 5.28 21.99 -1.54
CA GLY A 180 4.32 22.44 -0.52
C GLY A 180 2.97 22.96 -1.06
N VAL A 181 2.76 22.95 -2.38
CA VAL A 181 1.50 23.35 -3.02
C VAL A 181 0.75 22.10 -3.50
N SER A 182 -0.50 21.95 -3.06
CA SER A 182 -1.39 20.86 -3.48
C SER A 182 -2.30 21.26 -4.63
N PHE A 183 -2.57 20.31 -5.51
CA PHE A 183 -3.36 20.49 -6.73
C PHE A 183 -4.52 19.49 -6.81
N GLU A 184 -5.66 19.96 -7.33
CA GLU A 184 -6.84 19.13 -7.64
C GLU A 184 -6.72 18.45 -9.00
N VAL A 185 -6.18 19.18 -9.98
CA VAL A 185 -5.97 18.70 -11.35
C VAL A 185 -4.78 19.41 -11.95
N ILE A 186 -4.05 18.70 -12.80
CA ILE A 186 -2.97 19.22 -13.63
C ILE A 186 -3.21 18.85 -15.09
N VAL A 187 -2.78 19.73 -15.99
CA VAL A 187 -2.78 19.54 -17.43
C VAL A 187 -1.46 20.07 -18.00
N SER A 188 -0.98 19.47 -19.08
CA SER A 188 0.25 19.90 -19.74
C SER A 188 -0.04 20.36 -21.15
N GLY A 189 0.60 21.47 -21.53
CA GLY A 189 0.87 21.76 -22.94
C GLY A 189 2.19 21.14 -23.37
N SER A 190 2.63 21.39 -24.60
CA SER A 190 3.87 20.80 -25.13
C SER A 190 5.10 21.10 -24.26
N ASN A 191 5.18 22.32 -23.69
CA ASN A 191 6.35 22.79 -22.92
C ASN A 191 5.97 23.59 -21.65
N PHE A 192 4.78 23.36 -21.09
CA PHE A 192 4.35 23.98 -19.82
C PHE A 192 3.31 23.10 -19.14
N VAL A 193 3.11 23.31 -17.84
CA VAL A 193 2.11 22.63 -17.02
C VAL A 193 1.23 23.69 -16.39
N CYS A 194 -0.07 23.43 -16.28
CA CYS A 194 -1.00 24.24 -15.52
C CYS A 194 -1.75 23.36 -14.53
N GLY A 195 -2.00 23.87 -13.32
CA GLY A 195 -2.74 23.15 -12.30
C GLY A 195 -3.73 24.04 -11.56
N LEU A 196 -4.81 23.42 -11.09
CA LEU A 196 -5.78 24.05 -10.19
C LEU A 196 -5.36 23.73 -8.75
N THR A 197 -5.08 24.77 -7.96
CA THR A 197 -4.67 24.60 -6.56
C THR A 197 -5.83 24.16 -5.67
N THR A 198 -5.56 23.30 -4.69
CA THR A 198 -6.56 22.81 -3.72
C THR A 198 -7.03 23.91 -2.75
N ASN A 199 -6.15 24.84 -2.38
CA ASN A 199 -6.42 25.81 -1.31
C ASN A 199 -7.35 26.95 -1.72
N ASN A 200 -7.24 27.46 -2.94
CA ASN A 200 -7.94 28.66 -3.39
C ASN A 200 -8.53 28.53 -4.80
N LEU A 201 -8.43 27.35 -5.43
CA LEU A 201 -9.00 27.03 -6.75
C LEU A 201 -8.57 28.04 -7.82
N LYS A 202 -7.29 28.42 -7.76
CA LYS A 202 -6.65 29.29 -8.74
C LYS A 202 -5.83 28.46 -9.71
N VAL A 203 -5.72 28.95 -10.94
CA VAL A 203 -4.92 28.30 -11.97
C VAL A 203 -3.51 28.85 -11.92
N VAL A 204 -2.55 27.95 -11.75
CA VAL A 204 -1.12 28.26 -11.73
C VAL A 204 -0.45 27.51 -12.88
N CYS A 205 0.33 28.22 -13.70
CA CYS A 205 1.03 27.64 -14.83
C CYS A 205 2.54 27.87 -14.72
N TRP A 206 3.34 26.87 -15.07
CA TRP A 206 4.80 26.89 -14.99
C TRP A 206 5.46 26.08 -16.10
N GLY A 207 6.77 26.24 -16.24
CA GLY A 207 7.60 25.55 -17.24
C GLY A 207 8.15 26.48 -18.33
N PRO A 208 9.10 25.99 -19.15
CA PRO A 208 9.90 26.82 -20.05
C PRO A 208 9.08 27.54 -21.15
N GLY A 209 7.98 26.94 -21.57
CA GLY A 209 7.05 27.50 -22.55
C GLY A 209 6.12 28.57 -21.98
N TRP A 210 6.16 28.86 -20.68
CA TRP A 210 5.34 29.87 -20.05
C TRP A 210 6.04 31.24 -20.04
N SER A 211 5.42 32.26 -20.64
CA SER A 211 6.03 33.55 -20.96
C SER A 211 6.55 34.37 -19.77
N ASN A 212 6.18 34.01 -18.53
CA ASN A 212 6.65 34.65 -17.29
C ASN A 212 7.58 33.77 -16.43
N TYR A 213 8.15 32.70 -16.98
CA TYR A 213 9.00 31.76 -16.25
C TYR A 213 10.18 32.42 -15.49
N SER A 214 10.69 33.56 -15.98
CA SER A 214 11.80 34.31 -15.35
C SER A 214 11.40 35.27 -14.23
N ASN A 215 10.10 35.60 -14.08
CA ASN A 215 9.60 36.47 -13.02
C ASN A 215 8.79 35.63 -12.02
N SER A 216 9.36 35.38 -10.85
CA SER A 216 8.80 34.56 -9.75
C SER A 216 7.41 35.02 -9.25
N SER A 217 6.92 36.16 -9.74
CA SER A 217 5.73 36.86 -9.26
C SER A 217 4.47 36.64 -10.12
N ARG A 218 4.51 35.89 -11.23
CA ARG A 218 3.31 35.66 -12.09
C ARG A 218 3.16 34.25 -12.65
N PHE A 219 3.16 33.24 -11.78
CA PHE A 219 2.69 31.89 -12.13
C PHE A 219 1.16 31.77 -12.09
N GLU A 220 0.50 32.63 -11.29
CA GLU A 220 -0.95 32.67 -11.15
C GLU A 220 -1.60 33.42 -12.33
N LEU A 221 -2.62 32.80 -12.94
CA LEU A 221 -3.45 33.46 -13.94
C LEU A 221 -4.48 34.36 -13.24
N PRO A 222 -4.74 35.59 -13.74
CA PRO A 222 -5.72 36.52 -13.18
C PRO A 222 -7.16 36.12 -13.56
N LEU A 223 -7.52 34.87 -13.28
CA LEU A 223 -8.84 34.32 -13.50
C LEU A 223 -9.66 34.40 -12.21
N PRO A 224 -10.99 34.59 -12.31
CA PRO A 224 -11.87 34.36 -11.16
C PRO A 224 -11.75 32.92 -10.69
N ARG A 225 -12.11 32.64 -9.42
CA ARG A 225 -12.08 31.27 -8.88
C ARG A 225 -12.81 30.32 -9.82
N VAL A 226 -12.15 29.23 -10.19
CA VAL A 226 -12.68 28.26 -11.14
C VAL A 226 -13.56 27.27 -10.38
N LEU A 227 -14.73 26.96 -10.95
CA LEU A 227 -15.59 25.89 -10.44
C LEU A 227 -14.91 24.54 -10.72
N PRO A 228 -14.54 23.75 -9.68
CA PRO A 228 -13.84 22.48 -9.88
C PRO A 228 -14.77 21.38 -10.41
N GLY A 229 -16.08 21.63 -10.44
CA GLY A 229 -17.08 20.71 -10.96
C GLY A 229 -18.45 21.39 -11.11
N PRO A 230 -19.45 20.67 -11.66
CA PRO A 230 -20.80 21.21 -11.81
C PRO A 230 -21.48 21.40 -10.45
N CYS A 231 -22.31 22.44 -10.36
CA CYS A 231 -23.20 22.65 -9.23
C CYS A 231 -24.37 21.67 -9.31
N VAL A 232 -24.50 20.82 -8.28
CA VAL A 232 -25.57 19.83 -8.17
C VAL A 232 -26.43 20.10 -6.93
N SER A 233 -27.72 19.78 -7.02
CA SER A 233 -28.67 19.97 -5.90
C SER A 233 -28.70 18.80 -4.90
N PHE A 234 -28.14 17.65 -5.27
CA PHE A 234 -28.07 16.47 -4.41
C PHE A 234 -26.85 16.48 -3.47
N SER A 235 -26.91 15.65 -2.43
CA SER A 235 -25.83 15.51 -1.44
C SER A 235 -24.65 14.73 -2.02
N CYS A 236 -23.43 15.21 -1.82
CA CYS A 236 -22.19 14.51 -2.17
C CYS A 236 -21.80 13.47 -1.09
N ALA A 237 -22.77 12.67 -0.62
CA ALA A 237 -22.63 11.83 0.58
C ALA A 237 -21.50 10.78 0.48
N GLU A 238 -21.18 10.31 -0.73
CA GLU A 238 -20.18 9.26 -0.94
C GLU A 238 -18.73 9.80 -1.04
N CYS A 239 -18.54 10.99 -1.62
CA CYS A 239 -17.20 11.52 -1.95
C CYS A 239 -16.86 12.86 -1.27
N GLY A 240 -17.82 13.45 -0.54
CA GLY A 240 -17.69 14.76 0.08
C GLY A 240 -17.82 15.91 -0.93
N SER A 241 -18.17 17.08 -0.41
CA SER A 241 -18.28 18.33 -1.18
C SER A 241 -17.07 19.23 -0.96
N TYR A 242 -16.76 20.10 -1.92
CA TYR A 242 -15.84 21.21 -1.68
C TYR A 242 -16.43 22.16 -0.62
N VAL A 243 -15.60 22.61 0.33
CA VAL A 243 -16.02 23.43 1.50
C VAL A 243 -16.75 24.71 1.06
N ASP A 244 -16.28 25.35 -0.01
CA ASP A 244 -16.86 26.59 -0.56
C ASP A 244 -17.92 26.35 -1.65
N SER A 245 -18.41 25.11 -1.81
CA SER A 245 -19.30 24.75 -2.94
C SER A 245 -20.57 25.58 -3.03
N GLN A 246 -21.20 25.92 -1.90
CA GLN A 246 -22.40 26.78 -1.90
C GLN A 246 -22.10 28.19 -2.42
N THR A 247 -21.00 28.80 -1.96
CA THR A 247 -20.55 30.13 -2.41
C THR A 247 -20.21 30.12 -3.90
N LEU A 248 -19.51 29.08 -4.35
CA LEU A 248 -19.16 28.86 -5.75
C LEU A 248 -20.42 28.66 -6.62
N CYS A 249 -21.45 28.01 -6.09
CA CYS A 249 -22.74 27.80 -6.74
C CYS A 249 -23.74 28.95 -6.52
N SER A 250 -23.26 30.18 -6.32
CA SER A 250 -24.11 31.38 -6.19
C SER A 250 -25.15 31.28 -5.05
N GLY A 251 -24.81 30.56 -3.97
CA GLY A 251 -25.62 30.40 -2.76
C GLY A 251 -26.49 29.14 -2.71
N SER A 252 -26.56 28.33 -3.78
CA SER A 252 -27.35 27.10 -3.79
C SER A 252 -26.71 25.97 -4.61
N GLY A 253 -26.35 24.88 -3.95
CA GLY A 253 -25.81 23.67 -4.58
C GLY A 253 -24.51 23.18 -3.95
N ASN A 254 -24.15 21.95 -4.27
CA ASN A 254 -22.91 21.29 -3.88
C ASN A 254 -22.04 21.04 -5.12
N ILE A 255 -20.73 20.96 -4.93
CA ILE A 255 -19.79 20.51 -5.94
C ILE A 255 -19.12 19.28 -5.36
N CYS A 256 -19.33 18.13 -5.98
CA CYS A 256 -18.83 16.85 -5.49
C CYS A 256 -17.39 16.60 -5.97
N LYS A 257 -16.58 15.97 -5.11
CA LYS A 257 -15.24 15.52 -5.51
C LYS A 257 -15.32 14.31 -6.46
N PRO A 258 -14.36 14.13 -7.40
CA PRO A 258 -14.36 13.01 -8.35
C PRO A 258 -14.33 11.62 -7.68
N MET A 259 -14.89 10.61 -8.35
CA MET A 259 -15.00 9.19 -7.91
C MET A 259 -13.67 8.39 -7.93
N THR A 260 -12.56 8.98 -7.46
CA THR A 260 -11.31 8.25 -7.20
C THR A 260 -10.91 8.29 -5.72
N CYS A 261 -11.82 8.72 -4.83
CA CYS A 261 -11.50 8.89 -3.42
C CYS A 261 -11.58 7.59 -2.62
N ARG A 262 -10.47 7.31 -1.92
CA ARG A 262 -10.43 6.46 -0.72
C ARG A 262 -11.58 6.85 0.23
N PRO A 263 -12.14 5.89 0.99
CA PRO A 263 -12.98 6.21 2.14
C PRO A 263 -12.19 7.15 3.06
N GLN A 264 -12.74 8.32 3.36
CA GLN A 264 -12.18 9.18 4.38
C GLN A 264 -12.27 8.44 5.72
N THR A 265 -11.14 7.93 6.21
CA THR A 265 -11.00 7.65 7.64
C THR A 265 -11.12 9.00 8.34
N THR A 266 -12.28 9.24 8.95
CA THR A 266 -12.47 10.36 9.87
C THR A 266 -11.32 10.36 10.87
N ALA A 267 -10.49 11.40 10.85
CA ALA A 267 -9.50 11.61 11.88
C ALA A 267 -10.20 11.59 13.25
N PRO A 268 -9.71 10.85 14.25
CA PRO A 268 -10.18 11.01 15.61
C PRO A 268 -9.91 12.46 16.05
N PRO A 269 -10.73 13.04 16.94
CA PRO A 269 -10.48 14.37 17.46
C PRO A 269 -9.10 14.42 18.15
N PRO A 270 -8.41 15.59 18.13
CA PRO A 270 -7.11 15.73 18.77
C PRO A 270 -7.24 15.43 20.27
N LEU A 271 -6.47 14.44 20.74
CA LEU A 271 -6.31 14.17 22.17
C LEU A 271 -5.52 15.33 22.80
N LEU A 272 -6.04 15.83 23.93
CA LEU A 272 -5.42 16.85 24.77
C LEU A 272 -4.01 16.43 25.19
N PRO A 273 -3.07 17.39 25.35
CA PRO A 273 -1.71 17.06 25.76
C PRO A 273 -1.68 16.57 27.20
N THR A 274 -1.36 15.30 27.40
CA THR A 274 -1.09 14.73 28.72
C THR A 274 0.25 15.24 29.23
N THR A 275 0.20 15.93 30.37
CA THR A 275 1.35 16.49 31.05
C THR A 275 2.36 15.41 31.46
N SER A 276 3.62 15.68 31.19
CA SER A 276 4.78 14.89 31.59
C SER A 276 4.91 14.87 33.12
N ILE A 277 4.52 13.77 33.75
CA ILE A 277 4.83 13.51 35.16
C ILE A 277 6.17 12.77 35.23
N ILE A 278 7.22 13.55 35.49
CA ILE A 278 8.45 13.04 36.10
C ILE A 278 8.11 12.67 37.54
N MET A 279 8.20 11.39 37.92
CA MET A 279 8.24 11.02 39.34
C MET A 279 9.48 10.22 39.70
N ARG A 280 10.23 10.85 40.61
CA ARG A 280 11.32 10.29 41.39
C ARG A 280 10.83 9.10 42.22
N ARG A 281 11.73 8.12 42.27
CA ARG A 281 11.79 6.94 43.15
C ARG A 281 11.50 7.27 44.62
N GLN A 282 10.45 6.68 45.20
CA GLN A 282 10.38 6.39 46.64
C GLN A 282 9.67 5.06 46.93
N ARG A 283 10.16 4.41 47.98
CA ARG A 283 9.85 3.06 48.48
C ARG A 283 8.66 3.06 49.43
N SER A 284 7.98 1.90 49.46
CA SER A 284 7.17 1.30 50.54
C SER A 284 5.74 1.79 50.75
N GLY A 285 4.81 0.81 50.69
CA GLY A 285 3.45 0.91 51.24
C GLY A 285 2.47 -0.07 50.59
N THR A 286 2.11 -1.12 51.32
CA THR A 286 1.08 -2.13 51.03
C THR A 286 -0.33 -1.53 50.97
N SER A 287 -1.10 -1.78 49.91
CA SER A 287 -2.51 -2.19 49.98
C SER A 287 -3.08 -2.46 48.58
N SER A 288 -3.83 -3.54 48.48
CA SER A 288 -4.54 -4.06 47.32
C SER A 288 -5.55 -3.07 46.74
N THR A 289 -5.32 -2.63 45.50
CA THR A 289 -6.37 -2.26 44.55
C THR A 289 -5.90 -2.65 43.15
N LYS A 290 -6.62 -3.57 42.49
CA LYS A 290 -6.30 -4.10 41.16
C LYS A 290 -6.56 -3.02 40.11
N HIS A 291 -5.50 -2.44 39.55
CA HIS A 291 -5.53 -1.71 38.29
C HIS A 291 -5.23 -2.69 37.13
N PRO A 292 -5.98 -2.67 36.00
CA PRO A 292 -5.73 -3.57 34.86
C PRO A 292 -4.49 -3.21 34.02
N ASP A 293 -3.85 -2.06 34.28
CA ASP A 293 -2.83 -1.45 33.41
C ASP A 293 -1.37 -1.82 33.78
N ARG A 294 -1.14 -2.89 34.54
CA ARG A 294 0.21 -3.32 34.90
C ARG A 294 0.35 -4.83 34.79
N ALA A 295 1.41 -5.27 34.11
CA ALA A 295 1.81 -6.67 34.03
C ALA A 295 1.83 -7.30 35.44
N GLU A 296 1.16 -8.43 35.61
CA GLU A 296 1.03 -9.11 36.90
C GLU A 296 2.38 -9.73 37.32
N GLU A 297 2.76 -9.55 38.59
CA GLU A 297 3.94 -10.20 39.16
C GLU A 297 3.53 -11.57 39.72
N PHE A 298 4.12 -12.63 39.19
CA PHE A 298 3.87 -14.01 39.59
C PHE A 298 5.06 -14.58 40.34
N THR A 299 4.78 -15.50 41.27
CA THR A 299 5.84 -16.28 41.93
C THR A 299 6.27 -17.48 41.08
N LEU A 300 7.50 -17.95 41.29
CA LEU A 300 7.98 -19.16 40.59
C LEU A 300 7.13 -20.38 40.93
N ALA A 301 6.65 -20.47 42.18
CA ALA A 301 5.80 -21.57 42.64
C ALA A 301 4.46 -21.60 41.91
N GLU A 302 3.84 -20.43 41.67
CA GLU A 302 2.59 -20.33 40.90
C GLU A 302 2.79 -20.77 39.44
N LEU A 303 3.87 -20.31 38.79
CA LEU A 303 4.16 -20.68 37.40
C LEU A 303 4.57 -22.15 37.27
N ALA A 304 5.28 -22.70 38.26
CA ALA A 304 5.58 -24.12 38.35
C ALA A 304 4.29 -24.94 38.48
N ALA A 305 3.38 -24.57 39.37
CA ALA A 305 2.09 -25.24 39.52
C ALA A 305 1.25 -25.15 38.23
N ALA A 306 1.23 -23.99 37.57
CA ALA A 306 0.49 -23.78 36.33
C ALA A 306 1.00 -24.64 35.15
N THR A 307 2.25 -25.08 35.18
CA THR A 307 2.92 -25.83 34.10
C THR A 307 3.22 -27.28 34.46
N ASP A 308 2.68 -27.78 35.57
CA ASP A 308 3.03 -29.09 36.14
C ASP A 308 4.56 -29.26 36.29
N ASN A 309 5.16 -28.35 37.06
CA ASN A 309 6.61 -28.23 37.29
C ASN A 309 7.42 -28.14 36.00
N PHE A 310 6.95 -27.36 35.02
CA PHE A 310 7.59 -27.23 33.71
C PHE A 310 7.76 -28.58 33.00
N SER A 311 6.73 -29.44 33.09
CA SER A 311 6.71 -30.76 32.45
C SER A 311 7.00 -30.67 30.95
N HIS A 312 7.68 -31.68 30.42
CA HIS A 312 7.94 -31.78 28.98
C HIS A 312 6.63 -31.87 28.18
N GLU A 313 5.55 -32.39 28.75
CA GLU A 313 4.25 -32.45 28.09
C GLU A 313 3.65 -31.07 27.82
N ASN A 314 4.00 -30.10 28.67
CA ASN A 314 3.56 -28.71 28.54
C ASN A 314 4.53 -27.86 27.69
N LYS A 315 5.63 -28.42 27.20
CA LYS A 315 6.58 -27.68 26.37
C LYS A 315 6.01 -27.45 24.97
N ILE A 316 5.85 -26.18 24.59
CA ILE A 316 5.30 -25.78 23.28
C ILE A 316 6.34 -25.19 22.32
N GLY A 317 7.50 -24.75 22.82
CA GLY A 317 8.57 -24.22 21.98
C GLY A 317 9.90 -24.09 22.70
N ALA A 318 10.98 -23.98 21.94
CA ALA A 318 12.31 -23.67 22.46
C ALA A 318 13.10 -22.84 21.44
N GLY A 319 13.74 -21.76 21.90
CA GLY A 319 14.50 -20.84 21.06
C GLY A 319 15.74 -20.30 21.77
N SER A 320 16.43 -19.34 21.16
CA SER A 320 17.64 -18.71 21.72
C SER A 320 17.42 -18.02 23.07
N PHE A 321 16.18 -17.59 23.33
CA PHE A 321 15.79 -16.84 24.53
C PHE A 321 15.14 -17.71 25.61
N GLY A 322 15.03 -19.02 25.42
CA GLY A 322 14.51 -19.93 26.43
C GLY A 322 13.51 -20.95 25.91
N VAL A 323 12.84 -21.62 26.86
CA VAL A 323 11.82 -22.63 26.59
C VAL A 323 10.46 -22.05 26.94
N VAL A 324 9.46 -22.30 26.09
CA VAL A 324 8.08 -21.84 26.29
C VAL A 324 7.22 -23.03 26.68
N TYR A 325 6.46 -22.86 27.76
CA TYR A 325 5.53 -23.85 28.30
C TYR A 325 4.09 -23.34 28.22
N LYS A 326 3.15 -24.21 27.88
CA LYS A 326 1.73 -23.98 28.11
C LYS A 326 1.45 -24.11 29.60
N GLY A 327 0.69 -23.17 30.16
CA GLY A 327 0.24 -23.25 31.54
C GLY A 327 -1.22 -22.86 31.69
N LYS A 328 -1.79 -23.21 32.84
CA LYS A 328 -3.12 -22.76 33.26
C LYS A 328 -3.02 -22.16 34.65
N LEU A 329 -3.29 -20.85 34.73
CA LEU A 329 -3.29 -20.12 36.00
C LEU A 329 -4.44 -20.58 36.90
N THR A 330 -4.36 -20.27 38.19
CA THR A 330 -5.36 -20.67 39.21
C THR A 330 -6.76 -20.10 38.95
N ASP A 331 -6.84 -18.96 38.26
CA ASP A 331 -8.09 -18.34 37.80
C ASP A 331 -8.65 -18.94 36.50
N GLY A 332 -7.95 -19.92 35.92
CA GLY A 332 -8.36 -20.65 34.73
C GLY A 332 -7.83 -20.09 33.41
N ARG A 333 -7.12 -18.95 33.40
CA ARG A 333 -6.50 -18.39 32.18
C ARG A 333 -5.44 -19.34 31.63
N GLU A 334 -5.55 -19.68 30.33
CA GLU A 334 -4.49 -20.37 29.61
C GLU A 334 -3.40 -19.36 29.19
N VAL A 335 -2.15 -19.66 29.52
CA VAL A 335 -1.00 -18.78 29.30
C VAL A 335 0.16 -19.52 28.63
N ALA A 336 1.04 -18.76 27.98
CA ALA A 336 2.34 -19.22 27.53
C ALA A 336 3.42 -18.63 28.45
N ILE A 337 4.27 -19.48 29.03
CA ILE A 337 5.29 -19.10 30.00
C ILE A 337 6.67 -19.33 29.37
N LYS A 338 7.35 -18.24 29.02
CA LYS A 338 8.72 -18.25 28.48
C LYS A 338 9.69 -18.21 29.65
N ARG A 339 10.45 -19.28 29.85
CA ARG A 339 11.47 -19.40 30.89
C ARG A 339 12.86 -19.36 30.26
N GLY A 340 13.68 -18.40 30.69
CA GLY A 340 15.09 -18.37 30.31
C GLY A 340 15.83 -19.61 30.81
N GLU A 341 16.74 -20.19 30.03
CA GLU A 341 17.53 -21.33 30.51
C GLU A 341 18.49 -20.91 31.64
N THR A 342 18.47 -21.64 32.75
CA THR A 342 19.41 -21.52 33.87
C THR A 342 20.75 -22.19 33.53
N GLY A 343 21.62 -21.46 32.81
CA GLY A 343 22.94 -21.95 32.40
C GLY A 343 24.11 -21.04 32.84
N SER A 344 25.17 -21.65 33.39
CA SER A 344 26.33 -21.02 34.05
C SER A 344 27.31 -20.22 33.17
N LYS A 345 26.98 -19.91 31.91
CA LYS A 345 27.89 -19.15 31.01
C LYS A 345 27.58 -17.65 31.08
N MET A 346 28.35 -16.91 31.88
CA MET A 346 28.25 -15.45 32.13
C MET A 346 27.90 -14.58 30.91
N LYS A 347 28.50 -14.84 29.73
CA LYS A 347 28.27 -14.02 28.53
C LYS A 347 26.89 -14.24 27.87
N LYS A 348 26.34 -15.46 27.95
CA LYS A 348 24.97 -15.75 27.49
C LYS A 348 23.93 -15.25 28.48
N PHE A 349 24.29 -15.12 29.76
CA PHE A 349 23.40 -14.62 30.80
C PHE A 349 23.07 -13.13 30.58
N GLN A 350 24.07 -12.29 30.31
CA GLN A 350 23.86 -10.85 30.05
C GLN A 350 22.98 -10.55 28.82
N GLU A 351 23.17 -11.28 27.71
CA GLU A 351 22.33 -11.10 26.52
C GLU A 351 20.86 -11.52 26.78
N LYS A 352 20.65 -12.55 27.62
CA LYS A 352 19.33 -13.04 28.01
C LYS A 352 18.62 -12.11 29.00
N GLU A 353 19.35 -11.56 29.97
CA GLU A 353 18.85 -10.56 30.91
C GLU A 353 18.44 -9.28 30.16
N SER A 354 19.27 -8.82 29.23
CA SER A 354 18.95 -7.71 28.33
C SER A 354 17.69 -7.97 27.49
N ALA A 355 17.51 -9.19 26.97
CA ALA A 355 16.32 -9.56 26.21
C ALA A 355 15.05 -9.57 27.08
N PHE A 356 15.14 -10.10 28.30
CA PHE A 356 14.04 -10.08 29.28
C PHE A 356 13.62 -8.65 29.63
N GLU A 357 14.58 -7.80 30.01
CA GLU A 357 14.33 -6.39 30.36
C GLU A 357 13.75 -5.60 29.19
N SER A 358 14.30 -5.82 27.99
CA SER A 358 13.78 -5.22 26.76
C SER A 358 12.32 -5.59 26.52
N GLU A 359 12.02 -6.89 26.56
CA GLU A 359 10.69 -7.42 26.30
C GLU A 359 9.67 -6.97 27.36
N LEU A 360 10.05 -6.96 28.64
CA LEU A 360 9.23 -6.42 29.72
C LEU A 360 9.01 -4.90 29.56
N ALA A 361 10.04 -4.14 29.23
CA ALA A 361 9.95 -2.70 29.04
C ALA A 361 9.07 -2.29 27.86
N PHE A 362 9.07 -3.06 26.77
CA PHE A 362 8.22 -2.79 25.62
C PHE A 362 6.80 -3.29 25.83
N LEU A 363 6.61 -4.55 26.18
CA LEU A 363 5.27 -5.13 26.24
C LEU A 363 4.42 -4.61 27.41
N SER A 364 5.04 -4.09 28.47
CA SER A 364 4.30 -3.41 29.55
C SER A 364 3.58 -2.13 29.12
N ARG A 365 3.92 -1.56 27.95
CA ARG A 365 3.28 -0.34 27.42
C ARG A 365 2.62 -0.50 26.05
N LEU A 366 2.71 -1.68 25.44
CA LEU A 366 2.17 -1.94 24.10
C LEU A 366 0.89 -2.76 24.23
N HIS A 367 -0.22 -2.20 23.75
CA HIS A 367 -1.51 -2.89 23.72
C HIS A 367 -2.12 -2.73 22.34
N HIS A 368 -2.11 -3.81 21.56
CA HIS A 368 -2.66 -3.81 20.21
C HIS A 368 -3.13 -5.21 19.83
N LYS A 369 -4.28 -5.31 19.14
CA LYS A 369 -4.90 -6.59 18.76
C LYS A 369 -4.04 -7.51 17.88
N HIS A 370 -3.01 -6.95 17.24
CA HIS A 370 -2.08 -7.67 16.37
C HIS A 370 -0.67 -7.82 16.98
N LEU A 371 -0.54 -7.60 18.28
CA LEU A 371 0.66 -7.89 19.06
C LEU A 371 0.28 -8.88 20.17
N VAL A 372 1.20 -9.79 20.51
CA VAL A 372 0.98 -10.71 21.63
C VAL A 372 1.05 -9.94 22.95
N GLY A 373 -0.02 -10.04 23.74
CA GLY A 373 -0.13 -9.39 25.04
C GLY A 373 0.71 -10.06 26.13
N LEU A 374 1.40 -9.24 26.92
CA LEU A 374 2.04 -9.68 28.16
C LEU A 374 1.00 -9.70 29.28
N VAL A 375 0.82 -10.87 29.91
CA VAL A 375 -0.02 -11.06 31.09
C VAL A 375 0.75 -10.67 32.35
N GLY A 376 2.03 -11.05 32.42
CA GLY A 376 2.84 -10.79 33.59
C GLY A 376 4.27 -11.31 33.47
N PHE A 377 4.98 -11.29 34.59
CA PHE A 377 6.37 -11.73 34.68
C PHE A 377 6.66 -12.33 36.06
N CYS A 378 7.77 -13.06 36.16
CA CYS A 378 8.33 -13.54 37.41
C CYS A 378 9.82 -13.19 37.44
N GLU A 379 10.21 -12.47 38.49
CA GLU A 379 11.60 -12.14 38.81
C GLU A 379 11.93 -12.66 40.22
N GLU A 380 12.41 -13.90 40.30
CA GLU A 380 12.79 -14.52 41.58
C GLU A 380 14.20 -15.11 41.50
N LYS A 381 15.12 -14.59 42.33
CA LYS A 381 16.54 -15.01 42.33
C LYS A 381 17.14 -14.87 40.91
N ASP A 382 17.61 -15.98 40.34
CA ASP A 382 18.17 -16.06 38.98
C ASP A 382 17.14 -16.47 37.91
N GLU A 383 15.87 -16.63 38.30
CA GLU A 383 14.79 -16.98 37.39
C GLU A 383 14.19 -15.71 36.78
N ARG A 384 14.03 -15.74 35.45
CA ARG A 384 13.38 -14.70 34.66
C ARG A 384 12.37 -15.37 33.74
N LEU A 385 11.09 -15.14 34.01
CA LEU A 385 9.99 -15.70 33.23
C LEU A 385 9.04 -14.61 32.77
N LEU A 386 8.57 -14.73 31.53
CA LEU A 386 7.55 -13.87 30.95
C LEU A 386 6.30 -14.71 30.68
N VAL A 387 5.15 -14.16 31.02
CA VAL A 387 3.84 -14.80 30.92
C VAL A 387 3.01 -14.06 29.88
N TYR A 388 2.60 -14.74 28.83
CA TYR A 388 1.84 -14.20 27.71
C TYR A 388 0.47 -14.88 27.60
N GLU A 389 -0.45 -14.24 26.88
CA GLU A 389 -1.65 -14.92 26.41
C GLU A 389 -1.30 -16.12 25.52
N TYR A 390 -2.03 -17.22 25.69
CA TYR A 390 -1.80 -18.43 24.91
C TYR A 390 -2.39 -18.35 23.50
N MET A 391 -1.53 -18.47 22.49
CA MET A 391 -1.90 -18.51 21.08
C MET A 391 -2.28 -19.93 20.65
N LYS A 392 -3.59 -20.23 20.63
CA LYS A 392 -4.10 -21.60 20.44
C LYS A 392 -3.68 -22.27 19.14
N ASN A 393 -3.49 -21.50 18.07
CA ASN A 393 -3.11 -22.04 16.77
C ASN A 393 -1.59 -21.98 16.54
N GLY A 394 -0.77 -21.58 17.51
CA GLY A 394 0.69 -21.63 17.39
C GLY A 394 1.26 -20.66 16.34
N ALA A 395 2.44 -20.98 15.80
CA ALA A 395 3.19 -20.09 14.90
C ALA A 395 2.83 -20.30 13.42
N LEU A 396 2.80 -19.22 12.64
CA LEU A 396 2.60 -19.24 11.19
C LEU A 396 3.60 -20.17 10.48
N TYR A 397 4.86 -20.19 10.93
CA TYR A 397 5.90 -21.06 10.39
C TYR A 397 5.47 -22.54 10.35
N ASP A 398 4.88 -23.04 11.44
CA ASP A 398 4.48 -24.45 11.53
C ASP A 398 3.36 -24.76 10.54
N HIS A 399 2.41 -23.84 10.36
CA HIS A 399 1.34 -24.02 9.38
C HIS A 399 1.83 -24.03 7.95
N LEU A 400 2.82 -23.21 7.60
CA LEU A 400 3.35 -23.16 6.23
C LEU A 400 4.27 -24.34 5.92
N HIS A 401 5.07 -24.78 6.91
CA HIS A 401 6.24 -25.65 6.68
C HIS A 401 6.19 -27.00 7.37
N ALA A 402 5.10 -27.35 8.06
CA ALA A 402 4.94 -28.66 8.67
C ALA A 402 4.82 -29.78 7.63
N LYS A 403 5.36 -30.96 7.98
CA LYS A 403 5.43 -32.13 7.09
C LYS A 403 4.05 -32.69 6.70
N ASN A 404 3.04 -32.47 7.52
CA ASN A 404 1.67 -32.89 7.28
C ASN A 404 0.85 -31.88 6.45
N ASN A 405 1.39 -30.68 6.17
CA ASN A 405 0.75 -29.72 5.26
C ASN A 405 1.13 -30.03 3.81
N VAL A 406 0.46 -31.03 3.23
CA VAL A 406 0.75 -31.56 1.88
C VAL A 406 -0.39 -31.32 0.89
N GLU A 407 -1.65 -31.21 1.34
CA GLU A 407 -2.82 -31.10 0.46
C GLU A 407 -3.66 -29.85 0.76
N LYS A 408 -4.49 -29.43 -0.20
CA LYS A 408 -5.29 -28.20 -0.12
C LYS A 408 -6.20 -28.14 1.10
N GLU A 409 -6.79 -29.26 1.52
CA GLU A 409 -7.69 -29.30 2.70
C GLU A 409 -6.93 -29.52 4.02
N SER A 410 -5.62 -29.78 3.98
CA SER A 410 -4.83 -30.09 5.18
C SER A 410 -4.62 -28.90 6.11
N SER A 411 -4.85 -27.67 5.63
CA SER A 411 -4.61 -26.45 6.42
C SER A 411 -5.57 -25.33 6.02
N VAL A 412 -6.04 -24.57 7.01
CA VAL A 412 -6.84 -23.35 6.82
C VAL A 412 -6.03 -22.28 6.06
N LEU A 413 -4.70 -22.36 6.09
CA LEU A 413 -3.83 -21.46 5.31
C LEU A 413 -3.73 -21.85 3.84
N ASN A 414 -4.24 -22.98 3.38
CA ASN A 414 -4.24 -23.34 1.96
C ASN A 414 -5.39 -22.64 1.21
N ASN A 415 -5.51 -21.33 1.47
CA ASN A 415 -6.50 -20.40 0.95
C ASN A 415 -5.85 -19.02 0.83
N TRP A 416 -5.91 -18.39 -0.35
CA TRP A 416 -5.26 -17.11 -0.60
C TRP A 416 -5.79 -15.99 0.29
N LYS A 417 -7.11 -15.85 0.41
CA LYS A 417 -7.76 -14.89 1.31
C LYS A 417 -7.24 -15.01 2.74
N MET A 418 -7.08 -16.23 3.24
CA MET A 418 -6.58 -16.45 4.60
C MET A 418 -5.11 -16.03 4.76
N ARG A 419 -4.26 -16.35 3.77
CA ARG A 419 -2.85 -15.89 3.77
C ARG A 419 -2.74 -14.38 3.73
N ILE A 420 -3.57 -13.71 2.93
CA ILE A 420 -3.65 -12.25 2.83
C ILE A 420 -4.12 -11.63 4.14
N LYS A 421 -5.14 -12.20 4.79
CA LYS A 421 -5.60 -11.75 6.11
C LYS A 421 -4.49 -11.82 7.15
N ILE A 422 -3.75 -12.92 7.21
CA ILE A 422 -2.63 -13.10 8.15
C ILE A 422 -1.52 -12.07 7.88
N ALA A 423 -1.17 -11.85 6.60
CA ALA A 423 -0.22 -10.81 6.22
C ALA A 423 -0.66 -9.44 6.71
N LEU A 424 -1.92 -9.06 6.44
CA LEU A 424 -2.49 -7.79 6.84
C LEU A 424 -2.48 -7.60 8.37
N ASP A 425 -2.91 -8.62 9.12
CA ASP A 425 -2.92 -8.60 10.58
C ASP A 425 -1.49 -8.37 11.13
N ALA A 426 -0.50 -9.11 10.62
CA ALA A 426 0.90 -8.92 11.00
C ALA A 426 1.43 -7.52 10.63
N SER A 427 1.10 -7.02 9.44
CA SER A 427 1.50 -5.67 8.99
C SER A 427 0.92 -4.57 9.88
N ARG A 428 -0.33 -4.67 10.33
CA ARG A 428 -0.92 -3.73 11.29
C ARG A 428 -0.22 -3.76 12.65
N GLY A 429 0.22 -4.94 13.08
CA GLY A 429 1.04 -5.07 14.30
C GLY A 429 2.37 -4.32 14.17
N ILE A 430 3.07 -4.47 13.05
CA ILE A 430 4.36 -3.81 12.79
C ILE A 430 4.17 -2.29 12.60
N GLU A 431 3.12 -1.87 11.89
CA GLU A 431 2.78 -0.46 11.72
C GLU A 431 2.57 0.24 13.06
N TYR A 432 1.87 -0.42 14.00
CA TYR A 432 1.70 0.08 15.37
C TYR A 432 3.04 0.38 16.05
N LEU A 433 4.01 -0.53 15.93
CA LEU A 433 5.35 -0.35 16.50
C LEU A 433 6.09 0.83 15.88
N HIS A 434 5.96 1.04 14.57
CA HIS A 434 6.72 2.05 13.85
C HIS A 434 6.13 3.45 13.98
N ASN A 435 4.81 3.56 13.85
CA ASN A 435 4.12 4.85 13.66
C ASN A 435 3.42 5.35 14.94
N TYR A 436 3.05 4.45 15.84
CA TYR A 436 2.19 4.79 16.99
C TYR A 436 2.87 4.61 18.35
N ALA A 437 3.90 3.75 18.44
CA ALA A 437 4.74 3.69 19.64
C ALA A 437 5.61 4.94 19.76
N VAL A 438 5.71 5.49 20.97
CA VAL A 438 6.54 6.66 21.26
C VAL A 438 7.53 6.32 22.39
N PRO A 439 8.84 6.27 22.12
CA PRO A 439 9.48 6.36 20.79
C PRO A 439 9.17 5.14 19.91
N SER A 440 9.34 5.30 18.59
CA SER A 440 9.16 4.24 17.59
C SER A 440 10.01 3.01 17.93
N ILE A 441 9.47 1.81 17.71
CA ILE A 441 10.12 0.54 18.08
C ILE A 441 10.44 -0.25 16.82
N ILE A 442 11.69 -0.66 16.66
CA ILE A 442 12.16 -1.55 15.59
C ILE A 442 12.28 -2.96 16.17
N HIS A 443 11.56 -3.92 15.61
CA HIS A 443 11.44 -5.27 16.13
C HIS A 443 12.71 -6.11 15.93
N ARG A 444 13.33 -6.00 14.75
CA ARG A 444 14.59 -6.66 14.31
C ARG A 444 14.55 -8.16 14.05
N ASP A 445 13.43 -8.82 14.29
CA ASP A 445 13.31 -10.28 14.12
C ASP A 445 11.91 -10.67 13.61
N ILE A 446 11.42 -9.91 12.64
CA ILE A 446 10.20 -10.24 11.91
C ILE A 446 10.45 -11.48 11.06
N LYS A 447 9.74 -12.56 11.39
CA LYS A 447 9.79 -13.87 10.71
C LYS A 447 8.51 -14.65 10.97
N SER A 448 8.23 -15.66 10.15
CA SER A 448 7.01 -16.46 10.27
C SER A 448 6.90 -17.25 11.60
N SER A 449 7.99 -17.53 12.30
CA SER A 449 7.94 -18.17 13.63
C SER A 449 7.61 -17.22 14.78
N ASN A 450 7.72 -15.90 14.55
CA ASN A 450 7.37 -14.86 15.52
C ASN A 450 5.99 -14.25 15.24
N ILE A 451 5.27 -14.74 14.22
CA ILE A 451 3.88 -14.39 13.95
C ILE A 451 3.02 -15.55 14.43
N LEU A 452 2.31 -15.34 15.54
CA LEU A 452 1.47 -16.35 16.18
C LEU A 452 0.00 -16.14 15.82
N LEU A 453 -0.78 -17.22 15.93
CA LEU A 453 -2.19 -17.26 15.55
C LEU A 453 -3.05 -17.55 16.77
N ASP A 454 -3.97 -16.64 17.08
CA ASP A 454 -4.93 -16.85 18.16
C ASP A 454 -6.04 -17.83 17.78
N ALA A 455 -6.97 -18.09 18.69
CA ALA A 455 -8.07 -19.03 18.51
C ALA A 455 -8.97 -18.73 17.29
N THR A 456 -9.01 -17.47 16.86
CA THR A 456 -9.82 -16.99 15.72
C THR A 456 -9.00 -16.84 14.44
N TRP A 457 -7.77 -17.35 14.45
CA TRP A 457 -6.81 -17.19 13.36
C TRP A 457 -6.53 -15.71 13.03
N THR A 458 -6.46 -14.87 14.06
CA THR A 458 -5.91 -13.51 13.93
C THR A 458 -4.42 -13.56 14.24
N ALA A 459 -3.64 -12.93 13.36
CA ALA A 459 -2.18 -12.93 13.49
C ALA A 459 -1.71 -11.88 14.50
N ARG A 460 -0.73 -12.26 15.33
CA ARG A 460 -0.12 -11.43 16.35
C ARG A 460 1.39 -11.55 16.33
N VAL A 461 2.08 -10.41 16.30
CA VAL A 461 3.55 -10.36 16.33
C VAL A 461 4.05 -10.57 17.76
N SER A 462 5.11 -11.35 17.93
CA SER A 462 5.67 -11.80 19.20
C SER A 462 7.20 -11.75 19.21
N ASP A 463 7.80 -12.00 20.38
CA ASP A 463 9.25 -12.09 20.62
C ASP A 463 10.02 -10.77 20.44
N PHE A 464 9.83 -9.86 21.40
CA PHE A 464 10.46 -8.54 21.42
C PHE A 464 11.87 -8.54 22.04
N GLY A 465 12.45 -9.71 22.28
CA GLY A 465 13.75 -9.86 22.96
C GLY A 465 14.93 -9.18 22.24
N LEU A 466 14.79 -8.90 20.94
CA LEU A 466 15.78 -8.17 20.15
C LEU A 466 15.40 -6.71 19.87
N SER A 467 14.17 -6.30 20.18
CA SER A 467 13.62 -5.00 19.79
C SER A 467 14.39 -3.84 20.40
N LEU A 468 14.35 -2.69 19.72
CA LEU A 468 15.01 -1.47 20.16
C LEU A 468 14.13 -0.25 19.86
N MET A 469 14.28 0.78 20.67
CA MET A 469 13.76 2.10 20.33
C MET A 469 14.59 2.66 19.18
N SER A 470 13.93 3.21 18.16
CA SER A 470 14.62 3.91 17.09
C SER A 470 15.44 5.05 17.70
N PRO A 471 16.73 5.18 17.35
CA PRO A 471 17.54 6.30 17.82
C PRO A 471 16.93 7.62 17.35
N GLU A 472 16.92 8.63 18.22
CA GLU A 472 16.52 9.98 17.83
C GLU A 472 17.44 10.51 16.71
N PRO A 473 16.91 11.28 15.74
CA PRO A 473 17.64 11.70 14.54
C PRO A 473 18.93 12.51 14.84
N ASP A 474 19.08 13.02 16.07
CA ASP A 474 20.19 13.89 16.51
C ASP A 474 21.29 13.18 17.32
N ARG A 475 21.27 11.85 17.43
CA ARG A 475 22.33 11.08 18.11
C ARG A 475 23.19 10.31 17.12
N ASP A 476 24.51 10.47 17.26
CA ASP A 476 25.55 9.70 16.56
C ASP A 476 25.12 8.23 16.40
N HIS A 477 24.90 7.83 15.16
CA HIS A 477 24.50 6.47 14.79
C HIS A 477 25.65 5.52 15.08
N ARG A 478 25.77 5.06 16.33
CA ARG A 478 26.74 4.04 16.68
C ARG A 478 26.37 2.77 15.92
N PRO A 479 27.27 2.20 15.10
CA PRO A 479 27.00 0.95 14.39
C PRO A 479 26.65 -0.12 15.40
N MET A 480 25.42 -0.63 15.32
CA MET A 480 24.95 -1.70 16.19
C MET A 480 25.21 -3.04 15.51
N LYS A 481 25.83 -3.97 16.22
CA LYS A 481 26.09 -5.31 15.70
C LYS A 481 24.79 -5.93 15.16
N ALA A 482 24.83 -6.38 13.91
CA ALA A 482 23.72 -7.08 13.27
C ALA A 482 23.21 -8.24 14.15
N ALA A 483 21.91 -8.25 14.42
CA ALA A 483 21.22 -9.34 15.09
C ALA A 483 19.87 -9.60 14.40
N GLY A 484 19.43 -10.85 14.38
CA GLY A 484 18.22 -11.30 13.70
C GLY A 484 18.40 -12.74 13.18
N THR A 485 17.38 -13.25 12.50
CA THR A 485 17.38 -14.61 11.95
C THR A 485 17.84 -14.64 10.49
N VAL A 486 18.86 -15.45 10.19
CA VAL A 486 19.41 -15.63 8.83
C VAL A 486 18.29 -15.98 7.84
N GLY A 487 18.24 -15.27 6.71
CA GLY A 487 17.18 -15.34 5.70
C GLY A 487 16.16 -14.20 5.79
N TYR A 488 16.03 -13.56 6.96
CA TYR A 488 15.13 -12.41 7.18
C TYR A 488 15.88 -11.10 7.48
N ILE A 489 17.19 -11.18 7.75
CA ILE A 489 18.02 -10.02 8.06
C ILE A 489 18.14 -9.15 6.81
N ASP A 490 17.79 -7.88 6.98
CA ASP A 490 18.01 -6.81 6.01
C ASP A 490 19.50 -6.75 5.57
N PRO A 491 19.81 -6.89 4.27
CA PRO A 491 21.18 -6.86 3.77
C PRO A 491 21.88 -5.51 3.98
N GLU A 492 21.13 -4.39 3.94
CA GLU A 492 21.65 -3.06 4.21
C GLU A 492 22.06 -2.92 5.68
N TYR A 493 21.20 -3.40 6.59
CA TYR A 493 21.51 -3.47 8.02
C TYR A 493 22.71 -4.39 8.30
N TYR A 494 22.75 -5.57 7.69
CA TYR A 494 23.83 -6.52 7.87
C TYR A 494 25.18 -5.99 7.37
N GLY A 495 25.19 -5.36 6.19
CA GLY A 495 26.41 -4.85 5.56
C GLY A 495 26.90 -3.52 6.13
N LEU A 496 25.98 -2.60 6.42
CA LEU A 496 26.31 -1.21 6.79
C LEU A 496 26.11 -0.91 8.29
N ASN A 497 25.54 -1.85 9.07
CA ASN A 497 25.12 -1.65 10.46
C ASN A 497 24.14 -0.47 10.64
N VAL A 498 23.39 -0.14 9.58
CA VAL A 498 22.35 0.90 9.58
C VAL A 498 21.02 0.24 9.89
N LEU A 499 20.55 0.39 11.13
CA LEU A 499 19.26 -0.15 11.55
C LEU A 499 18.17 0.92 11.41
N THR A 500 17.10 0.59 10.69
CA THR A 500 15.93 1.47 10.56
C THR A 500 14.64 0.67 10.64
N ALA A 501 13.49 1.36 10.73
CA ALA A 501 12.17 0.74 10.57
C ALA A 501 12.06 -0.05 9.25
N LYS A 502 12.82 0.32 8.21
CA LYS A 502 12.85 -0.38 6.93
C LYS A 502 13.52 -1.76 7.01
N SER A 503 14.26 -2.06 8.07
CA SER A 503 14.82 -3.39 8.30
C SER A 503 13.72 -4.40 8.68
N ASP A 504 12.71 -3.98 9.44
CA ASP A 504 11.52 -4.81 9.70
C ASP A 504 10.66 -4.99 8.43
N VAL A 505 10.59 -3.97 7.57
CA VAL A 505 9.91 -4.05 6.27
C VAL A 505 10.53 -5.14 5.40
N TYR A 506 11.85 -5.27 5.38
CA TYR A 506 12.52 -6.36 4.66
C TYR A 506 12.13 -7.74 5.20
N GLY A 507 12.17 -7.92 6.53
CA GLY A 507 11.76 -9.17 7.18
C GLY A 507 10.29 -9.53 6.88
N LEU A 508 9.40 -8.54 6.89
CA LEU A 508 8.01 -8.72 6.47
C LEU A 508 7.91 -9.12 4.99
N GLY A 509 8.68 -8.51 4.10
CA GLY A 509 8.75 -8.88 2.68
C GLY A 509 9.11 -10.35 2.48
N VAL A 510 10.07 -10.86 3.25
CA VAL A 510 10.41 -12.29 3.25
C VAL A 510 9.22 -13.15 3.70
N VAL A 511 8.50 -12.77 4.76
CA VAL A 511 7.28 -13.47 5.21
C VAL A 511 6.20 -13.47 4.12
N LEU A 512 6.01 -12.36 3.41
CA LEU A 512 5.06 -12.30 2.29
C LEU A 512 5.44 -13.27 1.17
N LEU A 513 6.74 -13.41 0.86
CA LEU A 513 7.22 -14.39 -0.10
C LEU A 513 7.04 -15.85 0.40
N GLU A 514 7.21 -16.10 1.70
CA GLU A 514 6.88 -17.42 2.28
C GLU A 514 5.38 -17.74 2.15
N LEU A 515 4.51 -16.75 2.38
CA LEU A 515 3.06 -16.89 2.20
C LEU A 515 2.68 -17.14 0.73
N LEU A 516 3.35 -16.51 -0.23
CA LEU A 516 3.08 -16.75 -1.66
C LEU A 516 3.58 -18.11 -2.13
N THR A 517 4.78 -18.50 -1.71
CA THR A 517 5.48 -19.67 -2.29
C THR A 517 5.31 -20.95 -1.49
N GLY A 518 4.94 -20.84 -0.21
CA GLY A 518 4.98 -21.96 0.73
C GLY A 518 6.38 -22.47 1.05
N LYS A 519 7.44 -21.78 0.58
CA LYS A 519 8.84 -22.16 0.82
C LYS A 519 9.38 -21.43 2.03
N ARG A 520 10.32 -22.08 2.73
CA ARG A 520 11.05 -21.47 3.86
C ARG A 520 11.91 -20.32 3.37
N ALA A 521 12.15 -19.32 4.22
CA ALA A 521 13.07 -18.22 3.91
C ALA A 521 14.42 -18.65 3.33
N ILE A 522 14.98 -19.77 3.82
CA ILE A 522 16.10 -20.47 3.20
C ILE A 522 15.73 -21.95 3.03
N PHE A 523 15.89 -22.46 1.82
CA PHE A 523 15.60 -23.85 1.48
C PHE A 523 16.65 -24.40 0.51
N LYS A 524 16.66 -25.72 0.32
CA LYS A 524 17.53 -26.38 -0.66
C LYS A 524 16.76 -26.55 -1.97
N TYR A 525 17.37 -26.15 -3.08
CA TYR A 525 16.79 -26.27 -4.42
C TYR A 525 17.55 -27.31 -5.26
N GLY A 526 16.83 -28.13 -6.02
CA GLY A 526 17.36 -29.26 -6.81
C GLY A 526 17.12 -30.63 -6.16
N GLU A 527 17.05 -31.68 -6.99
CA GLU A 527 16.64 -33.05 -6.61
C GLU A 527 17.60 -33.72 -5.59
N ASP A 528 18.87 -33.28 -5.52
CA ASP A 528 19.91 -33.90 -4.68
C ASP A 528 20.29 -33.09 -3.42
N GLY A 529 19.39 -32.24 -2.92
CA GLY A 529 19.65 -31.45 -1.70
C GLY A 529 20.68 -30.32 -1.90
N GLY A 530 20.58 -29.66 -3.06
CA GLY A 530 21.49 -28.64 -3.60
C GLY A 530 21.69 -27.36 -2.76
N THR A 531 22.29 -26.36 -3.39
CA THR A 531 22.76 -25.12 -2.75
C THR A 531 21.64 -24.43 -1.97
N PRO A 532 21.91 -23.96 -0.73
CA PRO A 532 20.96 -23.12 0.01
C PRO A 532 20.57 -21.90 -0.82
N LEU A 533 19.28 -21.70 -1.04
CA LEU A 533 18.71 -20.60 -1.81
C LEU A 533 17.74 -19.82 -0.92
N SER A 534 17.83 -18.50 -0.98
CA SER A 534 16.87 -17.61 -0.34
C SER A 534 15.55 -17.61 -1.10
N VAL A 535 14.43 -17.50 -0.40
CA VAL A 535 13.12 -17.29 -1.03
C VAL A 535 13.10 -16.00 -1.86
N VAL A 536 13.89 -14.99 -1.49
CA VAL A 536 14.05 -13.73 -2.24
C VAL A 536 14.68 -14.01 -3.61
N ASP A 537 15.83 -14.70 -3.62
CA ASP A 537 16.56 -15.03 -4.85
C ASP A 537 15.78 -15.97 -5.77
N PHE A 538 14.91 -16.81 -5.20
CA PHE A 538 14.02 -17.69 -5.93
C PHE A 538 12.82 -16.95 -6.54
N ALA A 539 12.12 -16.13 -5.74
CA ALA A 539 10.83 -15.58 -6.11
C ALA A 539 10.92 -14.25 -6.87
N VAL A 540 11.79 -13.33 -6.45
CA VAL A 540 11.83 -11.96 -7.00
C VAL A 540 12.10 -11.97 -8.51
N PRO A 541 13.08 -12.72 -9.06
CA PRO A 541 13.32 -12.73 -10.49
C PRO A 541 12.12 -13.24 -11.30
N ALA A 542 11.42 -14.26 -10.79
CA ALA A 542 10.23 -14.82 -11.44
C ALA A 542 9.06 -13.83 -11.42
N ILE A 543 8.84 -13.13 -10.31
CA ILE A 543 7.78 -12.10 -10.21
C ILE A 543 8.08 -10.94 -11.18
N LEU A 544 9.32 -10.46 -11.23
CA LEU A 544 9.73 -9.39 -12.14
C LEU A 544 9.62 -9.79 -13.62
N ALA A 545 9.80 -11.08 -13.93
CA ALA A 545 9.62 -11.64 -15.28
C ALA A 545 8.14 -11.87 -15.65
N GLY A 546 7.18 -11.54 -14.77
CA GLY A 546 5.76 -11.80 -14.99
C GLY A 546 5.37 -13.28 -14.86
N GLU A 547 6.20 -14.08 -14.21
CA GLU A 547 6.03 -15.52 -14.06
C GLU A 547 5.53 -15.93 -12.67
N LEU A 548 4.73 -15.07 -12.02
CA LEU A 548 4.23 -15.26 -10.65
C LEU A 548 3.60 -16.65 -10.43
N VAL A 549 2.78 -17.12 -11.38
CA VAL A 549 2.09 -18.42 -11.29
C VAL A 549 3.05 -19.59 -11.07
N LYS A 550 4.30 -19.51 -11.56
CA LYS A 550 5.29 -20.59 -11.43
C LYS A 550 5.83 -20.76 -10.01
N ILE A 551 5.75 -19.72 -9.19
CA ILE A 551 6.31 -19.74 -7.83
C ILE A 551 5.25 -19.89 -6.75
N LEU A 552 3.96 -19.76 -7.09
CA LEU A 552 2.87 -19.87 -6.14
C LEU A 552 2.83 -21.26 -5.51
N ASP A 553 2.44 -21.30 -4.24
CA ASP A 553 2.32 -22.54 -3.48
C ASP A 553 1.30 -23.48 -4.13
N PRO A 554 1.73 -24.64 -4.66
CA PRO A 554 0.84 -25.55 -5.38
C PRO A 554 -0.26 -26.13 -4.48
N ARG A 555 -0.08 -26.11 -3.15
CA ARG A 555 -1.07 -26.62 -2.19
C ARG A 555 -2.33 -25.75 -2.15
N VAL A 556 -2.24 -24.46 -2.46
CA VAL A 556 -3.42 -23.57 -2.52
C VAL A 556 -4.16 -23.75 -3.86
N GLY A 557 -3.38 -24.06 -4.90
CA GLY A 557 -3.83 -24.05 -6.29
C GLY A 557 -3.68 -22.66 -6.94
N PRO A 558 -3.92 -22.57 -8.26
CA PRO A 558 -3.91 -21.29 -8.95
C PRO A 558 -5.00 -20.37 -8.36
N PRO A 559 -4.75 -19.07 -8.26
CA PRO A 559 -5.77 -18.13 -7.83
C PRO A 559 -6.89 -18.05 -8.87
N ASP A 560 -8.12 -17.96 -8.40
CA ASP A 560 -9.27 -17.72 -9.29
C ASP A 560 -9.19 -16.31 -9.89
N VAL A 561 -10.01 -16.01 -10.91
CA VAL A 561 -9.96 -14.73 -11.66
C VAL A 561 -10.00 -13.50 -10.72
N ASN A 562 -10.78 -13.58 -9.65
CA ASN A 562 -10.91 -12.50 -8.66
C ASN A 562 -9.76 -12.51 -7.63
N GLU A 563 -9.14 -13.65 -7.36
CA GLU A 563 -8.00 -13.73 -6.43
C GLU A 563 -6.67 -13.38 -7.11
N ALA A 564 -6.58 -13.51 -8.43
CA ALA A 564 -5.36 -13.27 -9.18
C ALA A 564 -4.82 -11.85 -8.97
N GLU A 565 -5.70 -10.84 -9.05
CA GLU A 565 -5.34 -9.44 -8.80
C GLU A 565 -4.86 -9.21 -7.36
N ALA A 566 -5.52 -9.85 -6.39
CA ALA A 566 -5.13 -9.76 -4.98
C ALA A 566 -3.76 -10.39 -4.72
N VAL A 567 -3.50 -11.57 -5.29
CA VAL A 567 -2.22 -12.29 -5.16
C VAL A 567 -1.10 -11.54 -5.89
N GLU A 568 -1.38 -10.94 -7.04
CA GLU A 568 -0.43 -10.05 -7.74
C GLU A 568 -0.08 -8.82 -6.90
N LEU A 569 -1.06 -8.20 -6.24
CA LEU A 569 -0.81 -7.05 -5.36
C LEU A 569 0.04 -7.43 -4.14
N VAL A 570 -0.14 -8.64 -3.59
CA VAL A 570 0.70 -9.18 -2.51
C VAL A 570 2.11 -9.44 -3.00
N ALA A 571 2.28 -10.04 -4.18
CA ALA A 571 3.58 -10.30 -4.80
C ALA A 571 4.34 -9.00 -5.08
N TYR A 572 3.65 -7.99 -5.61
CA TYR A 572 4.20 -6.66 -5.79
C TYR A 572 4.67 -6.07 -4.45
N THR A 573 3.82 -6.11 -3.43
CA THR A 573 4.16 -5.59 -2.10
C THR A 573 5.40 -6.30 -1.54
N ALA A 574 5.47 -7.61 -1.71
CA ALA A 574 6.60 -8.43 -1.26
C ALA A 574 7.92 -8.03 -1.94
N ILE A 575 7.96 -7.91 -3.28
CA ILE A 575 9.20 -7.58 -4.00
C ILE A 575 9.74 -6.19 -3.63
N HIS A 576 8.85 -5.23 -3.37
CA HIS A 576 9.24 -3.88 -2.95
C HIS A 576 9.71 -3.82 -1.50
N CYS A 577 9.15 -4.66 -0.63
CA CYS A 577 9.64 -4.80 0.75
C CYS A 577 11.08 -5.33 0.81
N VAL A 578 11.47 -6.20 -0.12
CA VAL A 578 12.80 -6.84 -0.15
C VAL A 578 13.83 -6.12 -1.03
N ASN A 579 13.58 -4.86 -1.40
CA ASN A 579 14.57 -4.02 -2.08
C ASN A 579 15.87 -3.90 -1.27
N LEU A 580 17.02 -3.88 -1.96
CA LEU A 580 18.33 -3.83 -1.31
C LEU A 580 18.52 -2.54 -0.50
N GLU A 581 18.13 -1.39 -1.04
CA GLU A 581 18.22 -0.09 -0.37
C GLU A 581 16.94 0.20 0.43
N GLY A 582 17.05 0.49 1.73
CA GLY A 582 15.90 0.72 2.61
C GLY A 582 15.06 1.93 2.24
N LYS A 583 15.65 2.94 1.59
CA LYS A 583 14.92 4.12 1.08
C LYS A 583 13.90 3.77 0.00
N ASP A 584 14.15 2.72 -0.79
CA ASP A 584 13.30 2.28 -1.90
C ASP A 584 12.23 1.27 -1.47
N ARG A 585 12.22 0.89 -0.18
CA ARG A 585 11.17 0.06 0.41
C ARG A 585 9.93 0.92 0.72
N PRO A 586 8.71 0.37 0.67
CA PRO A 586 7.49 1.11 1.02
C PRO A 586 7.44 1.45 2.52
N THR A 587 6.52 2.34 2.90
CA THR A 587 6.20 2.55 4.32
C THR A 587 5.26 1.46 4.82
N MET A 588 5.18 1.25 6.14
CA MET A 588 4.19 0.30 6.71
C MET A 588 2.75 0.67 6.36
N ALA A 589 2.43 1.97 6.27
CA ALA A 589 1.11 2.43 5.88
C ALA A 589 0.76 2.05 4.43
N ASP A 590 1.73 2.14 3.50
CA ASP A 590 1.53 1.71 2.11
C ASP A 590 1.33 0.19 2.03
N ILE A 591 2.09 -0.58 2.81
CA ILE A 591 1.96 -2.05 2.87
C ILE A 591 0.58 -2.45 3.39
N VAL A 592 0.13 -1.85 4.50
CA VAL A 592 -1.20 -2.10 5.08
C VAL A 592 -2.28 -1.75 4.06
N ALA A 593 -2.21 -0.58 3.40
CA ALA A 593 -3.18 -0.17 2.40
C ALA A 593 -3.27 -1.15 1.21
N ASN A 594 -2.12 -1.64 0.72
CA ASN A 594 -2.08 -2.64 -0.35
C ASN A 594 -2.72 -3.97 0.08
N LEU A 595 -2.42 -4.44 1.29
CA LEU A 595 -2.98 -5.70 1.80
C LEU A 595 -4.47 -5.60 2.15
N GLU A 596 -4.94 -4.44 2.62
CA GLU A 596 -6.37 -4.16 2.79
C GLU A 596 -7.11 -4.23 1.46
N ARG A 597 -6.54 -3.63 0.41
CA ARG A 597 -7.10 -3.69 -0.94
C ARG A 597 -7.12 -5.13 -1.46
N ALA A 598 -6.02 -5.87 -1.30
CA ALA A 598 -5.95 -7.27 -1.71
C ALA A 598 -7.04 -8.11 -1.01
N LEU A 599 -7.24 -7.89 0.29
CA LEU A 599 -8.28 -8.61 1.05
C LEU A 599 -9.69 -8.24 0.59
N ALA A 600 -9.96 -6.96 0.31
CA ALA A 600 -11.26 -6.49 -0.18
C ALA A 600 -11.61 -7.09 -1.56
N ILE A 601 -10.62 -7.26 -2.44
CA ILE A 601 -10.77 -7.93 -3.73
C ILE A 601 -11.22 -9.39 -3.53
N CYS A 602 -10.66 -10.09 -2.54
CA CYS A 602 -11.08 -11.46 -2.20
C CYS A 602 -12.46 -11.55 -1.51
N GLU A 603 -13.02 -10.45 -0.99
CA GLU A 603 -14.32 -10.43 -0.30
C GLU A 603 -15.49 -10.16 -1.23
N SER A 604 -15.30 -9.30 -2.24
CA SER A 604 -16.35 -8.94 -3.22
C SER A 604 -16.79 -10.11 -4.12
N SER A 605 -16.07 -11.23 -4.09
CA SER A 605 -16.35 -12.44 -4.88
C SER A 605 -17.43 -13.35 -4.30
N HIS A 606 -17.77 -13.25 -3.01
CA HIS A 606 -18.74 -14.16 -2.37
C HIS A 606 -20.20 -13.68 -2.39
N ASP A 607 -20.44 -12.38 -2.55
CA ASP A 607 -21.80 -11.79 -2.52
C ASP A 607 -22.55 -11.91 -3.86
N SER A 608 -21.92 -12.44 -4.92
CA SER A 608 -22.54 -12.58 -6.24
C SER A 608 -23.16 -13.97 -6.51
N THR A 609 -23.13 -14.91 -5.56
CA THR A 609 -23.62 -16.29 -5.75
C THR A 609 -24.79 -16.75 -4.85
N SER A 610 -25.45 -15.87 -4.07
CA SER A 610 -26.54 -16.29 -3.15
C SER A 610 -27.96 -15.79 -3.49
N SER A 611 -28.26 -15.46 -4.75
CA SER A 611 -29.65 -15.18 -5.16
C SER A 611 -30.01 -15.87 -6.47
N GLY A 612 -30.07 -17.20 -6.43
CA GLY A 612 -30.75 -18.03 -7.43
C GLY A 612 -32.12 -18.46 -6.91
N THR A 613 -33.16 -17.86 -7.46
CA THR A 613 -34.58 -18.02 -7.12
C THR A 613 -35.07 -19.45 -7.37
N ILE A 614 -35.60 -20.12 -6.34
CA ILE A 614 -36.40 -21.35 -6.52
C ILE A 614 -37.82 -20.91 -6.91
N SER A 615 -38.22 -21.18 -8.15
CA SER A 615 -39.62 -21.13 -8.58
C SER A 615 -40.12 -22.56 -8.75
N VAL A 616 -40.95 -23.00 -7.80
CA VAL A 616 -41.73 -24.24 -7.91
C VAL A 616 -43.02 -23.89 -8.63
N VAL A 617 -43.21 -24.44 -9.83
CA VAL A 617 -44.51 -24.50 -10.51
C VAL A 617 -45.22 -25.76 -9.99
N SER A 618 -46.43 -25.59 -9.47
CA SER A 618 -47.32 -26.69 -9.10
C SER A 618 -48.27 -26.96 -10.28
N GLU A 619 -48.42 -28.23 -10.65
CA GLU A 619 -49.67 -28.76 -11.25
C GLU A 619 -50.63 -29.18 -10.15
#